data_AF-A0A9E7CL02-F1
#
_entry.id   AF-A0A9E7CL02-F1
#
_cell.length_a   1.000
_cell.length_b   1.000
_cell.length_c   1.000
_cell.angle_alpha   90.00
_cell.angle_beta   90.00
_cell.angle_gamma   90.00
#
_symmetry.space_group_name_H-M   'P 1'
#
loop_
_entity.id
_entity.type
_entity.pdbx_description
1 polymer ?
#
loop_
_entity_poly.entity_id
_entity_poly.type
_entity_poly.pdbx_seq_one_letter_code
_entity_poly.pdbx_strand_id
1 'polypeptide(L)'
;MAKYSSYLVVFIIFCVPAAPAIGGVLEETFGWKSNFMFMGALGMCVLFFLMVGFKETLKASARTPLSLKGAIQKYGILFKSPVFMGIGVPSSLPMGAHLLGTPLALFF
;
A
#
# COMPACT_ATOMS: atom_id res chain seq x y z
N MET A 1 13.09 6.96 13.05
CA MET A 1 12.21 6.22 12.11
C MET A 1 11.20 7.11 11.41
N ALA A 2 10.58 8.08 12.10
CA ALA A 2 9.58 9.00 11.51
C ALA A 2 10.03 9.73 10.23
N LYS A 3 11.29 10.23 10.16
CA LYS A 3 11.79 10.96 8.98
C LYS A 3 11.73 10.15 7.68
N TYR A 4 12.15 8.88 7.71
CA TYR A 4 12.10 7.99 6.53
C TYR A 4 10.67 7.71 6.08
N SER A 5 9.77 7.44 7.03
CA SER A 5 8.35 7.26 6.73
C SER A 5 7.74 8.53 6.13
N SER A 6 8.11 9.71 6.60
CA SER A 6 7.65 10.98 6.03
C SER A 6 8.11 11.18 4.59
N TYR A 7 9.36 10.88 4.25
CA TYR A 7 9.84 10.97 2.86
C TYR A 7 9.08 10.03 1.92
N LEU A 8 8.78 8.79 2.37
CA LEU A 8 7.98 7.86 1.60
C LEU A 8 6.56 8.37 1.36
N VAL A 9 5.92 8.95 2.37
CA VAL A 9 4.57 9.51 2.23
C VAL A 9 4.54 10.66 1.22
N VAL A 10 5.50 11.59 1.31
CA VAL A 10 5.61 12.69 0.33
C VAL A 10 5.76 12.14 -1.08
N PHE A 11 6.62 11.13 -1.28
CA PHE A 11 6.79 10.48 -2.57
C PHE A 11 5.49 9.84 -3.08
N ILE A 12 4.78 9.09 -2.23
CA ILE A 12 3.52 8.43 -2.59
C ILE A 12 2.46 9.43 -3.04
N ILE A 13 2.36 10.59 -2.37
CA ILE A 13 1.40 11.66 -2.72
C ILE A 13 1.59 12.12 -4.17
N PHE A 14 2.83 12.18 -4.68
CA PHE A 14 3.08 12.51 -6.08
C PHE A 14 2.83 11.34 -7.04
N CYS A 15 3.10 10.11 -6.60
CA CYS A 15 2.89 8.93 -7.44
C CYS A 15 1.41 8.64 -7.74
N VAL A 16 0.51 8.84 -6.77
CA VAL A 16 -0.93 8.56 -6.93
C VAL A 16 -1.56 9.29 -8.14
N PRO A 17 -1.39 10.61 -8.33
CA PRO A 17 -1.90 11.31 -9.51
C PRO A 17 -1.07 11.07 -10.78
N ALA A 18 0.23 10.78 -10.65
CA ALA A 18 1.08 10.49 -11.81
C ALA A 18 0.73 9.16 -12.49
N ALA A 19 0.29 8.16 -11.71
CA ALA A 19 -0.07 6.84 -12.21
C ALA A 19 -1.16 6.85 -13.32
N PRO A 20 -2.36 7.46 -13.11
CA PRO A 20 -3.38 7.52 -14.16
C PRO A 20 -2.98 8.44 -15.33
N ALA A 21 -2.18 9.49 -15.09
CA ALA A 21 -1.71 10.36 -16.17
C ALA A 21 -0.78 9.61 -17.14
N ILE A 22 0.21 8.88 -16.60
CA ILE A 22 1.12 8.07 -17.42
C ILE A 22 0.37 6.90 -18.06
N GLY A 23 -0.50 6.23 -17.30
CA GLY A 23 -1.30 5.10 -17.81
C GLY A 23 -2.26 5.51 -18.93
N GLY A 24 -2.86 6.69 -18.85
CA GLY A 24 -3.73 7.24 -19.89
C GLY A 24 -2.97 7.52 -21.19
N VAL A 25 -1.80 8.16 -21.11
CA VAL A 25 -0.95 8.42 -22.29
C VAL A 25 -0.46 7.12 -22.93
N LEU A 26 -0.09 6.11 -22.13
CA LEU A 26 0.33 4.81 -22.63
C LEU A 26 -0.79 4.05 -23.33
N GLU A 27 -2.00 4.15 -22.79
CA GLU A 27 -3.20 3.52 -23.35
C GLU A 27 -3.62 4.18 -24.68
N GLU A 28 -3.58 5.50 -24.78
CA GLU A 28 -3.90 6.23 -26.01
C GLU A 28 -2.91 5.94 -27.14
N THR A 29 -1.62 5.84 -26.83
CA THR A 29 -0.55 5.70 -27.84
C THR A 29 -0.29 4.26 -28.26
N PHE A 30 -0.34 3.30 -27.33
CA PHE A 30 0.03 1.90 -27.58
C PHE A 30 -1.07 0.89 -27.20
N GLY A 31 -2.23 1.37 -26.76
CA GLY A 31 -3.34 0.54 -26.31
C GLY A 31 -3.15 -0.04 -24.91
N TRP A 32 -4.21 -0.69 -24.40
CA TRP A 32 -4.31 -1.19 -23.03
C TRP A 32 -3.23 -2.19 -22.61
N LYS A 33 -2.67 -2.97 -23.54
CA LYS A 33 -1.65 -4.00 -23.24
C LYS A 33 -0.36 -3.40 -22.69
N SER A 34 -0.06 -2.16 -23.06
CA SER A 34 1.16 -1.46 -22.67
C SER A 34 1.19 -1.14 -21.18
N ASN A 35 0.04 -0.91 -20.55
CA ASN A 35 -0.05 -0.71 -19.11
C ASN A 35 0.43 -1.93 -18.32
N PHE A 36 0.08 -3.14 -18.77
CA PHE A 36 0.54 -4.39 -18.15
C PHE A 36 2.04 -4.62 -18.35
N MET A 37 2.54 -4.38 -19.57
CA MET A 37 3.98 -4.50 -19.86
C MET A 37 4.82 -3.50 -19.05
N PHE A 38 4.33 -2.27 -18.90
CA PHE A 38 4.98 -1.23 -18.10
C PHE A 38 5.02 -1.59 -16.62
N MET A 39 3.89 -2.03 -16.04
CA MET A 39 3.86 -2.52 -14.65
C MET A 39 4.77 -3.73 -14.43
N GLY A 40 4.81 -4.66 -15.38
CA GLY A 40 5.70 -5.83 -15.33
C GLY A 40 7.17 -5.45 -15.38
N ALA A 41 7.55 -4.54 -16.27
CA ALA A 41 8.92 -4.03 -16.37
C ALA A 41 9.34 -3.29 -15.09
N LEU A 42 8.48 -2.42 -14.55
CA LEU A 42 8.73 -1.75 -13.26
C LEU A 42 8.91 -2.76 -12.12
N GLY A 43 8.08 -3.80 -12.04
CA GLY A 43 8.21 -4.87 -11.05
C GLY A 43 9.54 -5.61 -11.16
N MET A 44 9.98 -5.93 -12.38
CA MET A 44 11.29 -6.55 -12.61
C MET A 44 12.45 -5.63 -12.19
N CYS A 45 12.38 -4.34 -12.50
CA CYS A 45 13.38 -3.37 -12.06
C CYS A 45 13.47 -3.34 -10.52
N VAL A 46 12.34 -3.28 -9.82
CA VAL A 46 12.32 -3.29 -8.35
C VAL A 46 12.90 -4.59 -7.80
N LEU A 47 12.54 -5.75 -8.36
CA LEU A 47 13.12 -7.03 -7.96
C LEU A 47 14.63 -7.05 -8.13
N PHE A 48 15.13 -6.55 -9.27
CA PHE A 48 16.56 -6.45 -9.51
C PHE A 48 17.25 -5.54 -8.48
N PHE A 49 16.68 -4.37 -8.18
CA PHE A 49 17.20 -3.47 -7.15
C PHE A 49 17.21 -4.11 -5.76
N LEU A 50 16.18 -4.88 -5.41
CA LEU A 50 16.13 -5.61 -4.15
C LEU A 50 17.22 -6.70 -4.11
N MET A 51 17.40 -7.47 -5.18
CA MET A 51 18.43 -8.52 -5.25
C MET A 51 19.85 -7.96 -5.08
N VAL A 52 20.13 -6.77 -5.61
CA VAL A 52 21.47 -6.15 -5.55
C VAL A 52 21.68 -5.35 -4.26
N GLY A 53 20.63 -4.71 -3.73
CA GLY A 53 20.75 -3.72 -2.64
C GLY A 53 20.33 -4.21 -1.25
N PHE A 54 19.48 -5.23 -1.14
CA PHE A 54 18.97 -5.68 0.15
C PHE A 54 19.91 -6.72 0.78
N LYS A 55 20.74 -6.29 1.74
CA LYS A 55 21.38 -7.20 2.71
C LYS A 55 20.30 -7.75 3.62
N GLU A 56 20.16 -9.08 3.70
CA GLU A 56 19.21 -9.74 4.59
C GLU A 56 19.32 -9.18 6.03
N THR A 57 18.30 -8.44 6.45
CA THR A 57 18.22 -7.83 7.78
C THR A 57 17.86 -8.84 8.87
N LEU A 58 17.54 -10.09 8.49
CA LEU A 58 17.08 -11.13 9.40
C LEU A 58 18.27 -11.92 9.96
N LYS A 59 18.69 -11.58 11.19
CA LYS A 59 19.64 -12.43 11.94
C LYS A 59 19.07 -13.84 12.07
N ALA A 60 19.84 -14.86 11.66
CA ALA A 60 19.45 -16.27 11.73
C ALA A 60 18.96 -16.73 13.12
N SER A 61 19.40 -16.05 14.19
CA SER A 61 19.02 -16.29 15.58
C SER A 61 17.60 -15.84 15.96
N ALA A 62 16.92 -15.05 15.13
CA ALA A 62 15.54 -14.58 15.35
C ALA A 62 14.51 -15.29 14.45
N ARG A 63 14.92 -16.38 13.80
CA ARG A 63 14.01 -17.30 13.08
C ARG A 63 13.12 -18.02 14.08
N THR A 64 12.12 -17.31 14.61
CA THR A 64 11.01 -17.94 15.32
C THR A 64 10.38 -18.97 14.39
N PRO A 65 10.18 -20.22 14.82
CA PRO A 65 9.44 -21.19 14.02
C PRO A 65 8.08 -20.57 13.67
N LEU A 66 7.63 -20.81 12.45
CA LEU A 66 6.42 -20.22 11.85
C LEU A 66 5.18 -20.64 12.67
N SER A 67 4.99 -20.01 13.83
CA SER A 67 3.93 -20.33 14.77
C SER A 67 2.69 -19.56 14.35
N LEU A 68 1.92 -20.15 13.45
CA LEU A 68 0.59 -19.66 13.07
C LEU A 68 -0.25 -19.35 14.32
N LYS A 69 -0.13 -20.20 15.35
CA LYS A 69 -0.82 -20.04 16.63
C LYS A 69 -0.34 -18.80 17.40
N GLY A 70 0.95 -18.51 17.39
CA GLY A 70 1.53 -17.31 17.99
C GLY A 70 1.15 -16.03 17.25
N ALA A 71 1.15 -16.06 15.91
CA ALA A 71 0.70 -14.94 15.09
C ALA A 71 -0.79 -14.62 15.37
N ILE A 72 -1.67 -15.61 15.32
CA ILE A 72 -3.11 -15.45 15.58
C ILE A 72 -3.36 -14.90 16.99
N GLN A 73 -2.66 -15.39 18.02
CA GLN A 73 -2.77 -14.84 19.38
C GLN A 73 -2.33 -13.37 19.46
N LYS A 74 -1.25 -12.98 18.79
CA LYS A 74 -0.79 -11.58 18.76
C LYS A 74 -1.78 -10.66 18.04
N TYR A 75 -2.35 -11.10 16.91
CA TYR A 75 -3.41 -10.36 16.21
C TYR A 75 -4.70 -10.27 17.05
N GLY A 76 -5.07 -11.34 17.78
CA GLY A 76 -6.23 -11.34 18.67
C GLY A 76 -6.10 -10.39 19.86
N ILE A 77 -4.89 -10.23 20.41
CA ILE A 77 -4.60 -9.23 21.46
C ILE A 77 -4.68 -7.81 20.89
N LEU A 78 -4.19 -7.59 19.66
CA LEU A 78 -4.26 -6.29 18.99
C LEU A 78 -5.71 -5.85 18.75
N PHE A 79 -6.58 -6.76 18.31
CA PHE A 79 -8.01 -6.50 18.12
C PHE A 79 -8.76 -6.15 19.42
N LYS A 80 -8.28 -6.62 20.57
CA LYS A 80 -8.86 -6.28 21.89
C LYS A 80 -8.36 -4.95 22.46
N SER A 81 -7.39 -4.29 21.82
CA SER A 81 -6.85 -3.03 22.32
C SER A 81 -7.76 -1.85 21.95
N PRO A 82 -8.24 -1.06 22.93
CA PRO A 82 -9.10 0.10 22.67
C PRO A 82 -8.37 1.22 21.90
N VAL A 83 -7.04 1.27 21.94
CA VAL A 83 -6.23 2.22 21.15
C VAL A 83 -6.24 1.84 19.67
N PHE A 84 -6.17 0.53 19.36
CA PHE A 84 -6.27 0.05 17.98
C PHE A 84 -7.68 0.25 17.42
N MET A 85 -8.70 -0.11 18.19
CA MET A 85 -10.10 0.06 17.80
C MET A 85 -10.48 1.55 17.68
N GLY A 86 -10.00 2.40 18.59
CA GLY A 86 -10.26 3.84 18.61
C GLY A 86 -9.57 4.64 17.50
N ILE A 87 -8.49 4.11 16.90
CA ILE A 87 -7.86 4.71 15.70
C ILE A 87 -8.43 4.08 14.41
N GLY A 88 -8.64 2.75 14.43
CA GLY A 88 -9.12 2.00 13.27
C GLY A 88 -10.56 2.37 12.89
N VAL A 89 -11.47 2.48 13.85
CA VAL A 89 -12.89 2.77 13.58
C VAL A 89 -13.09 4.17 13.00
N PRO A 90 -12.49 5.27 13.52
CA PRO A 90 -12.66 6.59 12.91
C PRO A 90 -12.02 6.72 11.53
N SER A 91 -10.93 5.99 11.25
CA SER A 91 -10.24 6.06 9.95
C SER A 91 -11.04 5.50 8.77
N SER A 92 -12.02 4.62 9.03
CA SER A 92 -12.89 4.03 8.00
C SER A 92 -14.18 4.81 7.76
N LEU A 93 -14.62 5.64 8.70
CA LEU A 93 -15.84 6.47 8.58
C LEU A 93 -15.84 7.41 7.36
N PRO A 94 -14.73 8.08 6.99
CA PRO A 94 -14.69 8.95 5.81
C PRO A 94 -15.02 8.21 4.50
N MET A 95 -14.64 6.93 4.39
CA MET A 95 -14.93 6.11 3.21
C MET A 95 -16.44 5.87 3.05
N GLY A 96 -17.14 5.61 4.15
CA GLY A 96 -18.60 5.47 4.16
C GLY A 96 -19.33 6.77 3.83
N ALA A 97 -18.84 7.90 4.34
CA ALA A 97 -19.38 9.22 4.02
C ALA A 97 -19.20 9.60 2.54
N HIS A 98 -18.06 9.25 1.94
CA HIS A 98 -17.81 9.50 0.52
C HIS A 98 -18.76 8.70 -0.40
N LEU A 99 -19.05 7.44 -0.05
CA LEU A 99 -20.00 6.59 -0.79
C LEU A 99 -21.46 7.06 -0.68
N LEU A 100 -21.86 7.66 0.45
CA LEU A 100 -23.19 8.22 0.63
C LEU A 100 -23.36 9.62 0.02
N GLY A 101 -22.30 10.42 -0.04
CA GLY A 101 -22.34 11.81 -0.52
C GLY A 101 -22.21 11.96 -2.03
N THR A 102 -21.52 11.02 -2.70
CA THR A 102 -21.32 11.04 -4.16
C THR A 102 -22.60 10.87 -5.00
N PRO A 103 -23.61 10.08 -4.59
CA PRO A 103 -24.89 10.02 -5.30
C PRO A 103 -25.69 11.33 -5.21
N LEU A 104 -25.67 12.02 -4.08
CA LEU A 104 -26.43 13.27 -3.87
C LEU A 104 -25.87 14.47 -4.66
N ALA A 105 -24.56 14.49 -4.90
CA ALA A 105 -23.89 15.56 -5.66
C ALA A 105 -24.10 15.49 -7.18
N LEU A 106 -24.62 14.38 -7.71
CA LEU A 106 -24.91 14.21 -9.14
C LEU A 106 -26.36 14.62 -9.52
N PHE A 107 -27.18 15.01 -8.54
CA PHE A 107 -28.57 15.45 -8.73
C PHE A 107 -28.78 16.97 -8.52
N PHE A 108 -27.71 17.76 -8.39
CA PHE A 108 -27.70 19.24 -8.38
C PHE A 108 -26.70 19.75 -9.42
#